data_AF-A0A518IQQ1-F1
#
_entry.id   AF-A0A518IQQ1-F1
#
_cell.length_a   1.000
_cell.length_b   1.000
_cell.length_c   1.000
_cell.angle_alpha   90.00
_cell.angle_beta   90.00
_cell.angle_gamma   90.00
#
_symmetry.space_group_name_H-M   'P 1'
#
loop_
_entity.id
_entity.type
_entity.pdbx_description
1 polymer ?
#
loop_
_entity_poly.entity_id
_entity_poly.type
_entity_poly.pdbx_seq_one_letter_code
_entity_poly.pdbx_strand_id
1 'polypeptide(L)'
;MPNPQPSAAGLGGHAMLQRPALHLDALSIEMKWETTRRHPLYVWLWNTWRVFQREHQDQAATEFQDFAGTQWAWGMLGINGIPVDPALMFEELSGANANPRWLKRSARPVTYRHLAKILQARLSSDGLRLLSTMLFKAGETEPNSDERDQRLVSLNNIDCPELDCLVDLPLLQYSPAAPSKEFVSDITNLRNEMRSNLGIEESRTNESKMRIYLDAWDAREGWRDGTYDRSAPMSLKNASLELETSQRKAKYAYQQGFQLISGHPFSFENWMRLIGTLHLSGLDSGDVGPVALARLRHPPSVRGIDDTTLSSSDANSGASVLENISGSECRFDEVAAIDSIKAMIQSGHTNDQILAELELEALAEPAIDELRSIIEMEGS
;
A
#
# COMPACT_ATOMS: atom_id res chain seq x y z
N MET A 1 -9.26 35.41 6.16
CA MET A 1 -9.15 34.79 4.82
C MET A 1 -8.74 33.35 5.03
N PRO A 2 -9.52 32.35 4.58
CA PRO A 2 -9.14 30.95 4.73
C PRO A 2 -7.95 30.65 3.83
N ASN A 3 -6.88 30.07 4.40
CA ASN A 3 -5.78 29.53 3.60
C ASN A 3 -6.35 28.45 2.67
N PRO A 4 -6.06 28.48 1.35
CA PRO A 4 -6.41 27.38 0.48
C PRO A 4 -5.73 26.12 1.01
N GLN A 5 -6.53 25.10 1.35
CA GLN A 5 -5.97 23.80 1.63
C GLN A 5 -5.25 23.31 0.38
N PRO A 6 -4.00 22.82 0.46
CA PRO A 6 -3.38 22.16 -0.67
C PRO A 6 -4.20 20.92 -0.99
N SER A 7 -4.94 20.97 -2.09
CA SER A 7 -5.65 19.80 -2.58
C SER A 7 -4.63 18.72 -2.87
N ALA A 8 -4.83 17.51 -2.34
CA ALA A 8 -4.12 16.30 -2.75
C ALA A 8 -4.42 15.89 -4.22
N ALA A 9 -4.80 16.85 -5.07
CA ALA A 9 -5.23 16.71 -6.45
C ALA A 9 -4.06 16.60 -7.45
N GLY A 10 -2.84 16.34 -6.98
CA GLY A 10 -1.66 16.19 -7.84
C GLY A 10 -1.47 14.80 -8.45
N LEU A 11 -2.26 13.80 -8.06
CA LEU A 11 -2.22 12.45 -8.60
C LEU A 11 -3.50 12.23 -9.43
N GLY A 12 -3.42 12.42 -10.75
CA GLY A 12 -4.55 12.24 -11.65
C GLY A 12 -5.17 10.84 -11.56
N GLY A 13 -6.50 10.79 -11.62
CA GLY A 13 -7.36 9.67 -12.05
C GLY A 13 -7.27 8.31 -11.34
N HIS A 14 -6.08 7.78 -11.09
CA HIS A 14 -5.88 6.40 -10.71
C HIS A 14 -5.33 6.30 -9.29
N ALA A 15 -6.20 5.90 -8.37
CA ALA A 15 -5.82 5.61 -7.00
C ALA A 15 -4.70 4.56 -6.98
N MET A 16 -3.53 4.94 -6.49
CA MET A 16 -2.40 4.04 -6.26
C MET A 16 -2.86 2.77 -5.53
N LEU A 17 -2.25 1.62 -5.86
CA LEU A 17 -2.68 0.34 -5.31
C LEU A 17 -2.46 0.29 -3.79
N GLN A 18 -3.55 0.28 -3.00
CA GLN A 18 -3.49 0.23 -1.54
C GLN A 18 -3.22 -1.17 -1.05
N ARG A 19 -2.13 -1.37 -0.31
CA ARG A 19 -1.84 -2.65 0.34
C ARG A 19 -2.94 -2.98 1.36
N PRO A 20 -3.52 -4.20 1.36
CA PRO A 20 -4.51 -4.58 2.36
C PRO A 20 -3.93 -4.44 3.78
N ALA A 21 -4.73 -3.90 4.70
CA ALA A 21 -4.25 -3.51 6.03
C ALA A 21 -3.58 -4.66 6.81
N LEU A 22 -4.12 -5.87 6.67
CA LEU A 22 -3.69 -7.10 7.35
C LEU A 22 -2.61 -7.88 6.59
N HIS A 23 -2.29 -7.51 5.34
CA HIS A 23 -1.35 -8.26 4.50
C HIS A 23 0.01 -8.47 5.17
N LEU A 24 0.53 -7.40 5.78
CA LEU A 24 1.79 -7.49 6.49
C LEU A 24 1.70 -8.35 7.75
N ASP A 25 0.55 -8.47 8.40
CA ASP A 25 0.46 -9.05 9.74
C ASP A 25 0.82 -10.54 9.78
N ALA A 26 0.63 -11.24 8.65
CA ALA A 26 1.03 -12.64 8.46
C ALA A 26 2.56 -12.85 8.26
N LEU A 27 3.31 -11.77 8.03
CA LEU A 27 4.75 -11.83 7.77
C LEU A 27 5.57 -11.70 9.06
N SER A 28 6.74 -12.34 9.07
CA SER A 28 7.75 -12.08 10.10
C SER A 28 8.25 -10.64 10.04
N ILE A 29 8.90 -10.18 11.11
CA ILE A 29 9.35 -8.78 11.22
C ILE A 29 10.36 -8.46 10.10
N GLU A 30 11.27 -9.38 9.79
CA GLU A 30 12.20 -9.24 8.69
C GLU A 30 11.47 -9.17 7.35
N MET A 31 10.54 -10.09 7.07
CA MET A 31 9.80 -10.06 5.82
C MET A 31 8.90 -8.82 5.68
N LYS A 32 8.39 -8.25 6.78
CA LYS A 32 7.70 -6.95 6.77
C LYS A 32 8.62 -5.83 6.29
N TRP A 33 9.88 -5.84 6.74
CA TRP A 33 10.88 -4.88 6.29
C TRP A 33 11.19 -5.08 4.81
N GLU A 34 11.55 -6.30 4.41
CA GLU A 34 11.95 -6.62 3.05
C GLU A 34 10.87 -6.29 2.01
N THR A 35 9.60 -6.53 2.33
CA THR A 35 8.45 -6.20 1.46
C THR A 35 8.10 -4.71 1.48
N THR A 36 8.35 -4.03 2.59
CA THR A 36 8.04 -2.60 2.71
C THR A 36 9.11 -1.75 2.06
N ARG A 37 10.40 -2.05 2.26
CA ARG A 37 11.51 -1.29 1.66
C ARG A 37 11.50 -1.33 0.14
N ARG A 38 11.02 -2.44 -0.45
CA ARG A 38 10.78 -2.60 -1.89
C ARG A 38 9.52 -1.93 -2.41
N HIS A 39 8.58 -1.52 -1.56
CA HIS A 39 7.35 -0.95 -2.07
C HIS A 39 7.64 0.41 -2.73
N PRO A 40 7.21 0.69 -3.98
CA PRO A 40 7.51 1.95 -4.66
C PRO A 40 7.13 3.20 -3.85
N LEU A 41 5.99 3.15 -3.16
CA LEU A 41 5.56 4.21 -2.23
C LEU A 41 6.56 4.49 -1.10
N TYR A 42 7.23 3.45 -0.59
CA TYR A 42 8.24 3.60 0.47
C TYR A 42 9.48 4.32 -0.07
N VAL A 43 9.91 3.97 -1.27
CA VAL A 43 11.04 4.62 -1.97
C VAL A 43 10.73 6.08 -2.24
N TRP A 44 9.50 6.38 -2.68
CA TRP A 44 9.02 7.75 -2.83
C TRP A 44 9.07 8.50 -1.48
N LEU A 45 8.54 7.91 -0.40
CA LEU A 45 8.59 8.50 0.93
C LEU A 45 10.02 8.79 1.39
N TRP A 46 10.93 7.84 1.19
CA TRP A 46 12.35 7.99 1.51
C TRP A 46 12.99 9.13 0.73
N ASN A 47 12.73 9.21 -0.58
CA ASN A 47 13.25 10.30 -1.41
C ASN A 47 12.69 11.66 -1.00
N THR A 48 11.39 11.74 -0.72
CA THR A 48 10.74 12.94 -0.18
C THR A 48 11.39 13.36 1.13
N TRP A 49 11.59 12.42 2.07
CA TRP A 49 12.29 12.69 3.32
C TRP A 49 13.69 13.28 3.11
N ARG A 50 14.48 12.71 2.18
CA ARG A 50 15.82 13.24 1.85
C ARG A 50 15.78 14.66 1.30
N VAL A 51 14.76 15.02 0.53
CA VAL A 51 14.56 16.41 0.07
C VAL A 51 14.32 17.32 1.27
N PHE A 52 13.35 16.98 2.13
CA PHE A 52 13.07 17.75 3.33
C PHE A 52 14.29 17.91 4.25
N GLN A 53 15.07 16.84 4.43
CA GLN A 53 16.28 16.87 5.25
C GLN A 53 17.33 17.85 4.71
N ARG A 54 17.46 17.97 3.38
CA ARG A 54 18.38 18.92 2.74
C ARG A 54 17.89 20.37 2.82
N GLU A 55 16.59 20.58 2.67
CA GLU A 55 16.00 21.91 2.55
C GLU A 55 15.69 22.57 3.90
N HIS A 56 15.23 21.78 4.88
CA HIS A 56 14.64 22.29 6.13
C HIS A 56 15.46 21.96 7.39
N GLN A 57 16.56 21.22 7.26
CA GLN A 57 17.50 20.88 8.34
C GLN A 57 16.77 20.43 9.64
N ASP A 58 16.74 21.29 10.66
CA ASP A 58 16.15 21.00 11.98
C ASP A 58 14.61 20.88 11.95
N GLN A 59 13.94 21.50 10.96
CA GLN A 59 12.47 21.46 10.81
C GLN A 59 12.00 20.32 9.89
N ALA A 60 12.93 19.64 9.21
CA ALA A 60 12.61 18.61 8.22
C ALA A 60 11.63 17.55 8.74
N ALA A 61 11.80 17.08 9.97
CA ALA A 61 10.96 16.05 10.57
C ALA A 61 9.50 16.51 10.74
N THR A 62 9.30 17.75 11.18
CA THR A 62 7.97 18.34 11.39
C THR A 62 7.32 18.62 10.04
N GLU A 63 8.03 19.25 9.11
CA GLU A 63 7.48 19.57 7.79
C GLU A 63 7.14 18.32 6.99
N PHE A 64 8.00 17.30 7.05
CA PHE A 64 7.72 16.00 6.43
C PHE A 64 6.50 15.30 7.05
N GLN A 65 6.32 15.41 8.38
CA GLN A 65 5.16 14.89 9.09
C GLN A 65 3.87 15.63 8.71
N ASP A 66 3.94 16.95 8.51
CA ASP A 66 2.78 17.78 8.20
C ASP A 66 2.44 17.76 6.70
N PHE A 67 3.34 17.29 5.84
CA PHE A 67 3.10 17.11 4.42
C PHE A 67 1.98 16.09 4.16
N ALA A 68 0.90 16.54 3.50
CA ALA A 68 -0.29 15.74 3.25
C ALA A 68 -0.01 14.42 2.50
N GLY A 69 0.93 14.44 1.55
CA GLY A 69 1.34 13.24 0.81
C GLY A 69 1.98 12.17 1.70
N THR A 70 2.71 12.58 2.74
CA THR A 70 3.34 11.66 3.70
C THR A 70 2.28 10.91 4.51
N GLN A 71 1.28 11.62 5.03
CA GLN A 71 0.20 11.04 5.84
C GLN A 71 -0.61 10.01 5.05
N TRP A 72 -0.92 10.33 3.79
CA TRP A 72 -1.58 9.40 2.88
C TRP A 72 -0.76 8.14 2.65
N ALA A 73 0.54 8.30 2.32
CA ALA A 73 1.42 7.18 2.04
C ALA A 73 1.67 6.28 3.27
N TRP A 74 1.75 6.87 4.47
CA TRP A 74 1.79 6.14 5.74
C TRP A 74 0.56 5.30 5.97
N GLY A 75 -0.62 5.86 5.71
CA GLY A 75 -1.88 5.13 5.78
C GLY A 75 -1.88 3.89 4.89
N MET A 76 -1.39 4.03 3.66
CA MET A 76 -1.33 2.93 2.68
C MET A 76 -0.31 1.84 3.04
N LEU A 77 0.84 2.22 3.60
CA LEU A 77 1.90 1.26 3.93
C LEU A 77 1.77 0.66 5.34
N GLY A 78 0.94 1.27 6.20
CA GLY A 78 0.85 0.90 7.62
C GLY A 78 2.10 1.25 8.44
N ILE A 79 2.89 2.20 7.93
CA ILE A 79 4.09 2.76 8.58
C ILE A 79 3.76 4.13 9.17
N ASN A 80 4.48 4.56 10.20
CA ASN A 80 4.36 5.90 10.76
C ASN A 80 5.75 6.42 11.14
N GLY A 81 5.98 7.72 10.95
CA GLY A 81 7.23 8.38 11.31
C GLY A 81 8.25 8.45 10.17
N ILE A 82 9.46 8.89 10.51
CA ILE A 82 10.53 9.13 9.54
C ILE A 82 10.91 7.78 8.87
N PRO A 83 10.91 7.69 7.52
CA PRO A 83 11.33 6.50 6.82
C PRO A 83 12.82 6.22 7.09
N VAL A 84 13.18 4.96 7.03
CA VAL A 84 14.55 4.48 7.20
C VAL A 84 15.11 4.21 5.81
N ASP A 85 16.43 4.28 5.67
CA ASP A 85 17.09 4.00 4.39
C ASP A 85 16.73 2.59 3.89
N PRO A 86 16.05 2.45 2.73
CA PRO A 86 15.66 1.16 2.18
C PRO A 86 16.84 0.28 1.71
N ALA A 87 18.05 0.84 1.65
CA ALA A 87 19.28 0.09 1.39
C ALA A 87 19.71 -0.76 2.59
N LEU A 88 19.29 -0.40 3.80
CA LEU A 88 19.65 -1.13 5.02
C LEU A 88 19.00 -2.51 5.05
N MET A 89 19.79 -3.51 5.43
CA MET A 89 19.32 -4.85 5.75
C MET A 89 18.63 -4.85 7.12
N PHE A 90 17.83 -5.87 7.39
CA PHE A 90 17.03 -5.93 8.60
C PHE A 90 17.88 -5.89 9.89
N GLU A 91 19.04 -6.54 9.88
CA GLU A 91 19.98 -6.60 11.00
C GLU A 91 20.49 -5.20 11.39
N GLU A 92 20.65 -4.32 10.40
CA GLU A 92 21.20 -2.97 10.54
C GLU A 92 20.18 -1.98 11.15
N LEU A 93 18.88 -2.30 11.12
CA LEU A 93 17.82 -1.45 11.67
C LEU A 93 17.93 -1.24 13.18
N SER A 94 18.55 -2.19 13.89
CA SER A 94 18.70 -2.13 15.35
C SER A 94 19.67 -1.04 15.82
N GLY A 95 20.61 -0.60 14.97
CA GLY A 95 21.60 0.44 15.27
C GLY A 95 21.26 1.83 14.74
N ALA A 96 20.33 1.95 13.79
CA ALA A 96 20.12 3.17 13.00
C ALA A 96 19.31 4.30 13.70
N ASN A 97 19.13 4.27 15.03
CA ASN A 97 18.08 5.06 15.73
C ASN A 97 16.68 4.89 15.13
N ALA A 98 16.50 3.90 14.26
CA ALA A 98 15.21 3.54 13.72
C ALA A 98 14.38 3.00 14.88
N ASN A 99 13.16 3.50 15.02
CA ASN A 99 12.20 2.91 15.93
C ASN A 99 11.27 2.01 15.09
N PRO A 100 11.65 0.75 14.80
CA PRO A 100 10.85 -0.17 13.99
C PRO A 100 9.60 -0.67 14.73
N ARG A 101 9.04 0.10 15.67
CA ARG A 101 7.74 -0.18 16.29
C ARG A 101 6.66 -0.43 15.24
N TRP A 102 6.77 0.20 14.06
CA TRP A 102 5.87 -0.10 12.96
C TRP A 102 6.08 -1.50 12.34
N LEU A 103 7.29 -2.09 12.39
CA LEU A 103 7.52 -3.48 11.96
C LEU A 103 6.94 -4.50 12.95
N LYS A 104 6.82 -4.14 14.23
CA LYS A 104 6.19 -4.96 15.28
C LYS A 104 4.66 -4.85 15.21
N ARG A 105 4.02 -5.40 14.15
CA ARG A 105 2.55 -5.36 14.00
C ARG A 105 1.78 -6.43 14.79
N SER A 106 2.44 -7.54 15.15
CA SER A 106 1.79 -8.68 15.81
C SER A 106 1.28 -8.38 17.22
N ALA A 107 1.85 -7.38 17.88
CA ALA A 107 1.34 -6.81 19.13
C ALA A 107 1.77 -5.35 19.18
N ARG A 108 0.80 -4.44 19.04
CA ARG A 108 1.05 -2.99 19.13
C ARG A 108 0.32 -2.43 20.35
N PRO A 109 0.96 -1.56 21.13
CA PRO A 109 0.24 -0.73 22.07
C PRO A 109 -0.82 0.06 21.30
N VAL A 110 -2.06 -0.08 21.71
CA VAL A 110 -3.17 0.69 21.18
C VAL A 110 -3.08 2.08 21.80
N THR A 111 -2.84 3.09 20.98
CA THR A 111 -2.80 4.49 21.46
C THR A 111 -4.22 5.06 21.55
N TYR A 112 -4.45 6.06 22.40
CA TYR A 112 -5.72 6.78 22.43
C TYR A 112 -6.09 7.39 21.07
N ARG A 113 -5.08 7.87 20.31
CA ARG A 113 -5.28 8.35 18.94
C ARG A 113 -5.80 7.26 18.01
N HIS A 114 -5.33 6.02 18.17
CA HIS A 114 -5.81 4.89 17.39
C HIS A 114 -7.26 4.52 17.74
N LEU A 115 -7.60 4.47 19.03
CA LEU A 115 -8.97 4.27 19.49
C LEU A 115 -9.91 5.35 18.95
N ALA A 116 -9.51 6.63 19.03
CA ALA A 116 -10.28 7.74 18.48
C ALA A 116 -10.52 7.59 16.96
N LYS A 117 -9.50 7.14 16.20
CA LYS A 117 -9.65 6.86 14.76
C LYS A 117 -10.63 5.70 14.49
N ILE A 118 -10.57 4.63 15.27
CA ILE A 118 -11.51 3.50 15.14
C ILE A 118 -12.94 3.98 15.41
N LEU A 119 -13.14 4.74 16.49
CA LEU A 119 -14.44 5.31 16.83
C LEU A 119 -14.96 6.23 15.72
N GLN A 120 -14.13 7.13 15.20
CA GLN A 120 -14.49 8.01 14.06
C GLN A 120 -14.88 7.25 12.79
N ALA A 121 -14.26 6.10 12.54
CA ALA A 121 -14.51 5.31 11.34
C ALA A 121 -15.76 4.41 11.45
N ARG A 122 -16.21 4.08 12.67
CA ARG A 122 -17.25 3.07 12.92
C ARG A 122 -18.55 3.62 13.48
N LEU A 123 -18.49 4.71 14.23
CA LEU A 123 -19.68 5.33 14.77
C LEU A 123 -20.38 6.18 13.72
N SER A 124 -21.71 6.21 13.78
CA SER A 124 -22.50 7.15 12.99
C SER A 124 -22.21 8.60 13.42
N SER A 125 -22.64 9.56 12.60
CA SER A 125 -22.52 10.99 12.96
C SER A 125 -23.20 11.31 14.29
N ASP A 126 -24.34 10.66 14.58
CA ASP A 126 -25.06 10.84 15.84
C ASP A 126 -24.35 10.17 17.01
N GLY A 127 -23.85 8.94 16.83
CA GLY A 127 -23.00 8.27 17.81
C GLY A 127 -21.74 9.06 18.16
N LEU A 128 -21.08 9.66 17.16
CA LEU A 128 -19.92 10.55 17.36
C LEU A 128 -20.29 11.83 18.12
N ARG A 129 -21.42 12.47 17.79
CA ARG A 129 -21.89 13.67 18.51
C ARG A 129 -22.22 13.36 19.95
N LEU A 130 -22.87 12.23 20.20
CA LEU A 130 -23.21 11.77 21.54
C LEU A 130 -21.96 11.49 22.37
N LEU A 131 -21.04 10.68 21.84
CA LEU A 131 -19.77 10.36 22.49
C LEU A 131 -18.91 11.61 22.72
N SER A 132 -18.81 12.51 21.73
CA SER A 132 -18.04 13.75 21.87
C SER A 132 -18.63 14.67 22.94
N THR A 133 -19.96 14.78 23.05
CA THR A 133 -20.62 15.55 24.13
C THR A 133 -20.29 14.96 25.50
N MET A 134 -20.28 13.63 25.63
CA MET A 134 -19.95 12.93 26.87
C MET A 134 -18.48 13.16 27.27
N LEU A 135 -17.57 12.98 26.31
CA LEU A 135 -16.14 13.22 26.52
C LEU A 135 -15.86 14.69 26.84
N PHE A 136 -16.57 15.62 26.19
CA PHE A 136 -16.48 17.04 26.48
C PHE A 136 -16.88 17.34 27.93
N LYS A 137 -18.04 16.85 28.37
CA LYS A 137 -18.48 16.96 29.77
C LYS A 137 -17.47 16.32 30.72
N ALA A 138 -17.01 15.11 30.46
CA ALA A 138 -15.98 14.48 31.30
C ALA A 138 -14.70 15.33 31.37
N GLY A 139 -14.34 16.03 30.29
CA GLY A 139 -13.21 16.96 30.21
C GLY A 139 -13.33 18.21 31.09
N GLU A 140 -14.55 18.65 31.41
CA GLU A 140 -14.79 19.82 32.28
C GLU A 140 -14.53 19.57 33.77
N THR A 141 -14.43 18.30 34.19
CA THR A 141 -14.21 17.93 35.60
C THR A 141 -12.74 17.70 35.91
N GLU A 142 -12.37 17.67 37.19
CA GLU A 142 -10.99 17.35 37.58
C GLU A 142 -10.67 15.85 37.36
N PRO A 143 -9.45 15.50 36.90
CA PRO A 143 -9.00 14.11 36.84
C PRO A 143 -9.12 13.39 38.19
N ASN A 144 -9.62 12.15 38.15
CA ASN A 144 -9.84 11.28 39.32
C ASN A 144 -10.80 11.85 40.38
N SER A 145 -11.67 12.78 40.02
CA SER A 145 -12.75 13.24 40.90
C SER A 145 -13.94 12.28 40.84
N ASP A 146 -14.68 12.17 41.95
CA ASP A 146 -15.94 11.41 42.01
C ASP A 146 -16.93 11.89 40.93
N GLU A 147 -16.92 13.19 40.61
CA GLU A 147 -17.74 13.76 39.55
C GLU A 147 -17.33 13.23 38.16
N ARG A 148 -16.02 13.11 37.89
CA ARG A 148 -15.53 12.48 36.66
C ARG A 148 -15.94 11.01 36.60
N ASP A 149 -15.81 10.28 37.69
CA ASP A 149 -16.18 8.85 37.74
C ASP A 149 -17.68 8.66 37.52
N GLN A 150 -18.53 9.50 38.11
CA GLN A 150 -19.97 9.50 37.84
C GLN A 150 -20.29 9.79 36.36
N ARG A 151 -19.61 10.77 35.75
CA ARG A 151 -19.75 11.06 34.31
C ARG A 151 -19.27 9.88 33.46
N LEU A 152 -18.20 9.18 33.84
CA LEU A 152 -17.74 7.99 33.14
C LEU A 152 -18.70 6.81 33.29
N VAL A 153 -19.29 6.58 34.47
CA VAL A 153 -20.32 5.54 34.67
C VAL A 153 -21.54 5.81 33.80
N SER A 154 -21.87 7.07 33.53
CA SER A 154 -22.97 7.40 32.61
C SER A 154 -22.74 6.94 31.17
N LEU A 155 -21.48 6.71 30.74
CA LEU A 155 -21.17 6.12 29.43
C LEU A 155 -21.71 4.69 29.30
N ASN A 156 -21.77 3.93 30.40
CA ASN A 156 -22.27 2.55 30.39
C ASN A 156 -23.79 2.47 30.16
N ASN A 157 -24.51 3.59 30.28
CA ASN A 157 -25.97 3.65 30.14
C ASN A 157 -26.41 4.36 28.86
N ILE A 158 -25.50 4.56 27.91
CA ILE A 158 -25.83 5.22 26.65
C ILE A 158 -26.58 4.23 25.75
N ASP A 159 -27.71 4.69 25.21
CA ASP A 159 -28.39 3.99 24.12
C ASP A 159 -27.66 4.26 22.78
N CYS A 160 -26.54 3.59 22.58
CA CYS A 160 -25.77 3.64 21.34
C CYS A 160 -25.20 2.24 21.05
N PRO A 161 -25.97 1.38 20.35
CA PRO A 161 -25.58 -0.01 20.08
C PRO A 161 -24.23 -0.15 19.36
N GLU A 162 -23.80 0.90 18.65
CA GLU A 162 -22.51 0.95 17.95
C GLU A 162 -21.32 0.92 18.92
N LEU A 163 -21.48 1.40 20.17
CA LEU A 163 -20.47 1.35 21.23
C LEU A 163 -20.36 -0.02 21.89
N ASP A 164 -21.40 -0.85 21.77
CA ASP A 164 -21.45 -2.21 22.32
C ASP A 164 -20.92 -3.26 21.32
N CYS A 165 -20.55 -2.83 20.12
CA CYS A 165 -19.97 -3.71 19.11
C CYS A 165 -18.52 -4.07 19.43
N LEU A 166 -18.16 -5.35 19.27
CA LEU A 166 -16.75 -5.75 19.31
C LEU A 166 -16.01 -5.09 18.14
N VAL A 167 -14.85 -4.51 18.43
CA VAL A 167 -13.95 -4.01 17.39
C VAL A 167 -13.34 -5.17 16.61
N ASP A 168 -13.20 -5.01 15.29
CA ASP A 168 -12.61 -6.01 14.39
C ASP A 168 -11.11 -6.30 14.68
N LEU A 169 -10.51 -5.61 15.66
CA LEU A 169 -9.14 -5.81 16.13
C LEU A 169 -9.15 -6.15 17.62
N PRO A 170 -8.42 -7.19 18.06
CA PRO A 170 -8.39 -7.55 19.47
C PRO A 170 -7.76 -6.44 20.31
N LEU A 171 -8.58 -5.76 21.12
CA LEU A 171 -8.10 -4.91 22.20
C LEU A 171 -7.87 -5.79 23.43
N LEU A 172 -6.60 -6.03 23.75
CA LEU A 172 -6.22 -6.92 24.83
C LEU A 172 -5.89 -6.12 26.08
N GLN A 173 -6.55 -6.45 27.18
CA GLN A 173 -6.13 -6.00 28.50
C GLN A 173 -5.01 -6.91 28.99
N TYR A 174 -3.82 -6.35 29.16
CA TYR A 174 -2.67 -7.06 29.73
C TYR A 174 -2.60 -6.80 31.24
N SER A 175 -2.66 -7.86 32.05
CA SER A 175 -2.34 -7.79 33.47
C SER A 175 -0.84 -8.06 33.67
N PRO A 176 -0.03 -7.06 34.06
CA PRO A 176 1.41 -7.27 34.29
C PRO A 176 1.70 -8.17 35.48
N ALA A 177 0.70 -8.43 36.34
CA ALA A 177 0.80 -9.34 37.47
C ALA A 177 0.60 -10.81 37.09
N ALA A 178 0.09 -11.10 35.88
CA ALA A 178 -0.14 -12.48 35.43
C ALA A 178 1.20 -13.21 35.19
N PRO A 179 1.32 -14.49 35.59
CA PRO A 179 2.48 -15.31 35.25
C PRO A 179 2.69 -15.40 33.73
N SER A 180 3.94 -15.31 33.25
CA SER A 180 4.26 -15.30 31.80
C SER A 180 3.72 -16.52 31.04
N LYS A 181 3.67 -17.69 31.68
CA LYS A 181 3.12 -18.92 31.06
C LYS A 181 1.61 -18.82 30.83
N GLU A 182 0.89 -18.25 31.78
CA GLU A 182 -0.57 -18.04 31.70
C GLU A 182 -0.88 -17.01 30.62
N PHE A 183 -0.16 -15.88 30.61
CA PHE A 183 -0.26 -14.88 29.55
C PHE A 183 -0.06 -15.47 28.15
N VAL A 184 1.02 -16.24 27.94
CA VAL A 184 1.28 -16.87 26.63
C VAL A 184 0.18 -17.86 26.24
N SER A 185 -0.35 -18.62 27.21
CA SER A 185 -1.48 -19.53 27.00
C SER A 185 -2.73 -18.77 26.58
N ASP A 186 -3.13 -17.75 27.32
CA ASP A 186 -4.36 -16.97 27.07
C ASP A 186 -4.30 -16.27 25.71
N ILE A 187 -3.17 -15.64 25.40
CA ILE A 187 -2.95 -14.99 24.09
C ILE A 187 -3.00 -16.01 22.95
N THR A 188 -2.44 -17.20 23.15
CA THR A 188 -2.47 -18.26 22.13
C THR A 188 -3.89 -18.78 21.91
N ASN A 189 -4.64 -19.01 22.99
CA ASN A 189 -6.02 -19.48 22.92
C ASN A 189 -6.92 -18.46 22.23
N LEU A 190 -6.86 -17.19 22.66
CA LEU A 190 -7.65 -16.12 22.07
C LEU A 190 -7.31 -15.91 20.59
N ARG A 191 -6.02 -15.95 20.24
CA ARG A 191 -5.59 -15.89 18.83
C ARG A 191 -6.21 -17.02 18.01
N ASN A 192 -6.19 -18.26 18.52
CA ASN A 192 -6.71 -19.41 17.82
C ASN A 192 -8.24 -19.35 17.66
N GLU A 193 -8.96 -18.91 18.70
CA GLU A 193 -10.40 -18.67 18.65
C GLU A 193 -10.75 -17.61 17.59
N MET A 194 -10.06 -16.47 17.60
CA MET A 194 -10.28 -15.40 16.62
C MET A 194 -10.00 -15.86 15.19
N ARG A 195 -8.92 -16.63 14.97
CA ARG A 195 -8.63 -17.21 13.66
C ARG A 195 -9.75 -18.13 13.20
N SER A 196 -10.26 -18.97 14.10
CA SER A 196 -11.40 -19.85 13.82
C SER A 196 -12.65 -19.04 13.45
N ASN A 197 -12.97 -17.99 14.21
CA ASN A 197 -14.13 -17.13 13.97
C ASN A 197 -14.04 -16.36 12.65
N LEU A 198 -12.83 -15.98 12.23
CA LEU A 198 -12.56 -15.27 10.98
C LEU A 198 -12.29 -16.20 9.78
N GLY A 199 -12.34 -17.53 9.97
CA GLY A 199 -12.04 -18.50 8.91
C GLY A 199 -10.59 -18.46 8.41
N ILE A 200 -9.64 -18.02 9.25
CA ILE A 200 -8.23 -17.88 8.87
C ILE A 200 -7.48 -19.20 9.13
N GLU A 201 -7.22 -19.95 8.06
CA GLU A 201 -6.46 -21.21 8.11
C GLU A 201 -5.04 -21.03 8.65
N GLU A 202 -4.55 -21.99 9.45
CA GLU A 202 -3.14 -22.04 9.85
C GLU A 202 -2.23 -22.27 8.64
N SER A 203 -1.62 -21.20 8.15
CA SER A 203 -0.57 -21.29 7.14
C SER A 203 0.81 -21.24 7.81
N ARG A 204 1.67 -22.21 7.46
CA ARG A 204 3.10 -22.11 7.77
C ARG A 204 3.76 -21.19 6.75
N THR A 205 4.21 -20.04 7.22
CA THR A 205 5.01 -19.12 6.43
C THR A 205 6.35 -19.77 6.09
N ASN A 206 6.66 -19.92 4.81
CA ASN A 206 7.95 -20.42 4.36
C ASN A 206 8.83 -19.25 3.91
N GLU A 207 9.63 -18.71 4.83
CA GLU A 207 10.46 -17.53 4.57
C GLU A 207 11.51 -17.76 3.48
N SER A 208 12.07 -18.96 3.35
CA SER A 208 13.05 -19.23 2.29
C SER A 208 12.42 -19.13 0.90
N LYS A 209 11.16 -19.57 0.74
CA LYS A 209 10.40 -19.33 -0.50
C LYS A 209 10.10 -17.85 -0.73
N MET A 210 9.78 -17.10 0.32
CA MET A 210 9.51 -15.67 0.19
C MET A 210 10.73 -14.90 -0.30
N ARG A 211 11.94 -15.26 0.14
CA ARG A 211 13.18 -14.67 -0.39
C ARG A 211 13.33 -14.92 -1.89
N ILE A 212 13.11 -16.14 -2.35
CA ILE A 212 13.12 -16.46 -3.79
C ILE A 212 12.13 -15.59 -4.57
N TYR A 213 10.96 -15.29 -4.00
CA TYR A 213 9.96 -14.42 -4.62
C TYR A 213 10.43 -12.96 -4.70
N LEU A 214 11.12 -12.48 -3.65
CA LEU A 214 11.71 -11.15 -3.64
C LEU A 214 12.91 -11.05 -4.59
N ASP A 215 13.75 -12.08 -4.70
CA ASP A 215 14.86 -12.11 -5.66
C ASP A 215 14.32 -12.03 -7.10
N ALA A 216 13.20 -12.72 -7.38
CA ALA A 216 12.52 -12.64 -8.66
C ALA A 216 11.91 -11.27 -8.93
N TRP A 217 11.42 -10.57 -7.90
CA TRP A 217 11.01 -9.17 -8.00
C TRP A 217 12.21 -8.27 -8.30
N ASP A 218 13.30 -8.41 -7.54
CA ASP A 218 14.47 -7.56 -7.63
C ASP A 218 15.13 -7.62 -9.01
N ALA A 219 15.34 -8.84 -9.53
CA ALA A 219 15.86 -9.07 -10.87
C ALA A 219 14.95 -8.48 -11.96
N ARG A 220 13.63 -8.58 -11.78
CA ARG A 220 12.64 -8.21 -12.80
C ARG A 220 12.35 -6.70 -12.81
N GLU A 221 12.32 -6.06 -11.65
CA GLU A 221 11.99 -4.64 -11.49
C GLU A 221 13.23 -3.73 -11.37
N GLY A 222 14.44 -4.29 -11.28
CA GLY A 222 15.65 -3.51 -11.16
C GLY A 222 15.85 -2.90 -9.77
N TRP A 223 15.32 -3.56 -8.73
CA TRP A 223 15.52 -3.12 -7.34
C TRP A 223 16.93 -3.49 -6.87
N ARG A 224 17.74 -2.48 -6.52
CA ARG A 224 19.12 -2.65 -6.02
C ARG A 224 19.45 -1.51 -5.05
N ASP A 225 20.15 -1.83 -3.95
CA ASP A 225 20.67 -0.85 -2.99
C ASP A 225 19.65 0.21 -2.54
N GLY A 226 18.42 -0.21 -2.25
CA GLY A 226 17.36 0.67 -1.75
C GLY A 226 16.69 1.56 -2.81
N THR A 227 16.99 1.36 -4.09
CA THR A 227 16.38 2.13 -5.18
C THR A 227 15.97 1.25 -6.36
N TYR A 228 15.10 1.80 -7.20
CA TYR A 228 14.77 1.23 -8.49
C TYR A 228 15.66 1.87 -9.56
N ASP A 229 16.45 1.05 -10.24
CA ASP A 229 17.14 1.46 -11.46
C ASP A 229 16.22 1.23 -12.66
N ARG A 230 15.89 2.32 -13.37
CA ARG A 230 15.01 2.31 -14.55
C ARG A 230 15.62 1.61 -15.77
N SER A 231 16.94 1.47 -15.81
CA SER A 231 17.66 0.79 -16.89
C SER A 231 17.86 -0.71 -16.62
N ALA A 232 17.78 -1.12 -15.35
CA ALA A 232 17.94 -2.49 -14.91
C ALA A 232 16.72 -3.43 -15.04
N PRO A 233 15.45 -3.02 -15.34
CA PRO A 233 14.36 -3.97 -15.41
C PRO A 233 14.60 -5.00 -16.52
N MET A 234 14.68 -6.28 -16.14
CA MET A 234 15.02 -7.36 -17.07
C MET A 234 13.79 -8.06 -17.61
N SER A 235 13.77 -8.52 -18.86
CA SER A 235 12.72 -9.42 -19.36
C SER A 235 12.56 -10.67 -18.49
N LEU A 236 11.40 -11.34 -18.48
CA LEU A 236 11.24 -12.61 -17.74
C LEU A 236 12.26 -13.69 -18.18
N LYS A 237 12.66 -13.67 -19.45
CA LYS A 237 13.71 -14.54 -19.97
C LYS A 237 15.04 -14.24 -19.30
N ASN A 238 15.45 -12.98 -19.27
CA ASN A 238 16.72 -12.56 -18.67
C ASN A 238 16.72 -12.76 -17.15
N ALA A 239 15.63 -12.40 -16.46
CA ALA A 239 15.47 -12.68 -15.04
C ALA A 239 15.55 -14.18 -14.74
N SER A 240 15.01 -15.05 -15.60
CA SER A 240 15.14 -16.50 -15.41
C SER A 240 16.56 -17.02 -15.60
N LEU A 241 17.35 -16.40 -16.48
CA LEU A 241 18.76 -16.72 -16.65
C LEU A 241 19.58 -16.26 -15.43
N GLU A 242 19.33 -15.06 -14.93
CA GLU A 242 19.99 -14.52 -13.73
C GLU A 242 19.68 -15.35 -12.48
N LEU A 243 18.44 -15.83 -12.33
CA LEU A 243 18.00 -16.68 -11.21
C LEU A 243 18.30 -18.18 -11.42
N GLU A 244 19.00 -18.55 -12.51
CA GLU A 244 19.34 -19.94 -12.87
C GLU A 244 18.13 -20.90 -12.81
N THR A 245 16.97 -20.45 -13.30
CA THR A 245 15.71 -21.19 -13.21
C THR A 245 14.94 -21.18 -14.53
N SER A 246 13.87 -21.96 -14.61
CA SER A 246 13.04 -21.94 -15.82
C SER A 246 12.19 -20.66 -15.86
N GLN A 247 11.92 -20.14 -17.06
CA GLN A 247 11.07 -18.96 -17.24
C GLN A 247 9.69 -19.10 -16.57
N ARG A 248 9.12 -20.32 -16.54
CA ARG A 248 7.86 -20.62 -15.84
C ARG A 248 7.99 -20.41 -14.33
N LYS A 249 9.08 -20.90 -13.71
CA LYS A 249 9.34 -20.73 -12.28
C LYS A 249 9.63 -19.27 -11.94
N ALA A 250 10.43 -18.58 -12.76
CA ALA A 250 10.70 -17.15 -12.59
C ALA A 250 9.41 -16.31 -12.68
N LYS A 251 8.55 -16.60 -13.66
CA LYS A 251 7.24 -15.93 -13.79
C LYS A 251 6.38 -16.14 -12.54
N TYR A 252 6.27 -17.37 -12.06
CA TYR A 252 5.51 -17.66 -10.84
C TYR A 252 6.10 -16.96 -9.61
N ALA A 253 7.42 -17.05 -9.41
CA ALA A 253 8.11 -16.40 -8.30
C ALA A 253 7.92 -14.87 -8.33
N TYR A 254 8.00 -14.25 -9.52
CA TYR A 254 7.73 -12.83 -9.70
C TYR A 254 6.27 -12.47 -9.35
N GLN A 255 5.28 -13.25 -9.80
CA GLN A 255 3.87 -13.01 -9.45
C GLN A 255 3.64 -13.12 -7.93
N GLN A 256 4.29 -14.08 -7.27
CA GLN A 256 4.24 -14.20 -5.82
C GLN A 256 4.99 -13.06 -5.13
N GLY A 257 6.10 -12.58 -5.68
CA GLY A 257 6.84 -11.41 -5.17
C GLY A 257 6.00 -10.13 -5.27
N PHE A 258 5.33 -9.93 -6.40
CA PHE A 258 4.35 -8.86 -6.59
C PHE A 258 3.27 -8.89 -5.51
N GLN A 259 2.67 -10.06 -5.27
CA GLN A 259 1.64 -10.22 -4.24
C GLN A 259 2.20 -10.04 -2.83
N LEU A 260 3.42 -10.49 -2.59
CA LEU A 260 4.08 -10.33 -1.30
C LEU A 260 4.37 -8.86 -0.99
N ILE A 261 4.71 -8.04 -2.00
CA ILE A 261 4.95 -6.60 -1.84
C ILE A 261 3.64 -5.81 -1.82
N SER A 262 2.70 -6.08 -2.71
CA SER A 262 1.48 -5.27 -2.85
C SER A 262 0.32 -5.74 -1.97
N GLY A 263 0.31 -7.03 -1.60
CA GLY A 263 -0.84 -7.72 -1.02
C GLY A 263 -1.95 -8.04 -2.02
N HIS A 264 -1.72 -7.86 -3.32
CA HIS A 264 -2.69 -8.13 -4.38
C HIS A 264 -2.17 -9.17 -5.37
N PRO A 265 -3.03 -10.01 -5.96
CA PRO A 265 -2.61 -10.87 -7.05
C PRO A 265 -2.06 -10.03 -8.20
N PHE A 266 -1.05 -10.58 -8.88
CA PHE A 266 -0.50 -9.92 -10.06
C PHE A 266 -1.56 -9.82 -11.15
N SER A 267 -1.89 -8.58 -11.53
CA SER A 267 -2.58 -8.23 -12.77
C SER A 267 -1.83 -7.05 -13.40
N PHE A 268 -2.02 -6.83 -14.70
CA PHE A 268 -1.42 -5.68 -15.35
C PHE A 268 -1.91 -4.36 -14.76
N GLU A 269 -3.22 -4.27 -14.46
CA GLU A 269 -3.81 -3.10 -13.79
C GLU A 269 -3.18 -2.84 -12.41
N ASN A 270 -3.04 -3.88 -11.58
CA ASN A 270 -2.40 -3.77 -10.27
C ASN A 270 -0.92 -3.38 -10.42
N TRP A 271 -0.23 -3.91 -11.42
CA TRP A 271 1.15 -3.54 -11.73
C TRP A 271 1.27 -2.07 -12.13
N MET A 272 0.40 -1.60 -13.02
CA MET A 272 0.34 -0.19 -13.42
C MET A 272 0.12 0.74 -12.24
N ARG A 273 -0.84 0.40 -11.38
CA ARG A 273 -1.19 1.18 -10.18
C ARG A 273 -0.13 1.13 -9.07
N LEU A 274 0.78 0.16 -9.10
CA LEU A 274 1.83 0.00 -8.08
C LEU A 274 3.17 0.59 -8.52
N ILE A 275 3.67 0.20 -9.69
CA ILE A 275 5.01 0.51 -10.15
C ILE A 275 5.05 1.03 -11.60
N GLY A 276 3.93 0.97 -12.33
CA GLY A 276 3.85 1.49 -13.70
C GLY A 276 4.30 2.93 -13.79
N THR A 277 3.75 3.82 -12.96
CA THR A 277 4.14 5.25 -12.92
C THR A 277 5.63 5.46 -12.61
N LEU A 278 6.26 4.61 -11.79
CA LEU A 278 7.68 4.73 -11.50
C LEU A 278 8.55 4.46 -12.75
N HIS A 279 8.15 3.46 -13.53
CA HIS A 279 8.84 3.11 -14.77
C HIS A 279 8.49 4.05 -15.93
N LEU A 280 7.28 4.62 -15.93
CA LEU A 280 6.74 5.45 -17.02
C LEU A 280 6.95 6.95 -16.81
N SER A 281 7.21 7.41 -15.59
CA SER A 281 7.58 8.81 -15.30
C SER A 281 8.90 9.28 -15.94
N GLY A 282 9.57 8.42 -16.72
CA GLY A 282 10.67 8.79 -17.62
C GLY A 282 10.23 9.08 -19.06
N LEU A 283 8.95 8.94 -19.41
CA LEU A 283 8.40 9.08 -20.77
C LEU A 283 8.74 10.43 -21.38
N ASP A 284 8.53 11.52 -20.63
CA ASP A 284 8.84 12.89 -21.06
C ASP A 284 10.34 13.16 -21.22
N SER A 285 11.19 12.31 -20.63
CA SER A 285 12.66 12.45 -20.65
C SER A 285 13.38 11.49 -21.60
N GLY A 286 12.66 10.56 -22.25
CA GLY A 286 13.26 9.53 -23.11
C GLY A 286 14.02 8.42 -22.34
N ASP A 287 13.98 8.41 -21.01
CA ASP A 287 14.72 7.50 -20.12
C ASP A 287 13.91 6.25 -19.72
N VAL A 288 12.90 5.88 -20.51
CA VAL A 288 12.09 4.69 -20.22
C VAL A 288 12.80 3.44 -20.74
N GLY A 289 13.10 2.51 -19.84
CA GLY A 289 13.68 1.23 -20.22
C GLY A 289 12.78 0.46 -21.21
N PRO A 290 13.32 -0.16 -22.27
CA PRO A 290 12.53 -0.85 -23.29
C PRO A 290 11.67 -1.98 -22.73
N VAL A 291 12.07 -2.55 -21.58
CA VAL A 291 11.35 -3.62 -20.88
C VAL A 291 10.11 -3.11 -20.12
N ALA A 292 10.10 -1.86 -19.65
CA ALA A 292 8.94 -1.27 -19.00
C ALA A 292 7.83 -1.00 -20.01
N LEU A 293 8.20 -0.42 -21.17
CA LEU A 293 7.33 -0.34 -22.33
C LEU A 293 6.86 -1.75 -22.73
N ALA A 294 7.72 -2.76 -22.60
CA ALA A 294 7.41 -4.18 -22.82
C ALA A 294 6.32 -4.82 -21.95
N ARG A 295 5.78 -4.11 -20.98
CA ARG A 295 4.75 -4.64 -20.06
C ARG A 295 3.40 -4.00 -20.25
N LEU A 296 3.34 -2.75 -20.71
CA LEU A 296 2.12 -2.14 -21.29
C LEU A 296 1.46 -3.04 -22.34
N ARG A 297 2.35 -3.81 -22.95
CA ARG A 297 2.20 -4.84 -23.94
C ARG A 297 1.49 -6.13 -23.54
N HIS A 298 1.12 -6.44 -22.29
CA HIS A 298 0.43 -7.73 -22.04
C HIS A 298 -0.50 -7.70 -20.82
N PRO A 299 -1.84 -7.60 -20.98
CA PRO A 299 -2.74 -7.96 -19.90
C PRO A 299 -2.68 -9.49 -19.72
N PRO A 300 -2.42 -9.98 -18.51
CA PRO A 300 -2.58 -11.40 -18.25
C PRO A 300 -4.07 -11.75 -18.35
N SER A 301 -4.39 -12.75 -19.17
CA SER A 301 -5.61 -13.54 -19.00
C SER A 301 -5.67 -13.97 -17.53
N VAL A 302 -6.71 -13.51 -16.83
CA VAL A 302 -7.06 -13.95 -15.48
C VAL A 302 -7.48 -15.42 -15.60
N ARG A 303 -6.51 -16.33 -15.57
CA ARG A 303 -6.81 -17.72 -15.23
C ARG A 303 -6.89 -17.78 -13.71
N GLY A 304 -8.07 -18.14 -13.21
CA GLY A 304 -8.29 -18.45 -11.80
C GLY A 304 -7.19 -19.39 -11.33
N ILE A 305 -6.42 -18.93 -10.36
CA ILE A 305 -5.44 -19.76 -9.66
C ILE A 305 -6.26 -20.58 -8.66
N ASP A 306 -6.04 -21.89 -8.61
CA ASP A 306 -6.63 -22.76 -7.58
C ASP A 306 -6.27 -22.24 -6.17
N ASP A 307 -7.27 -22.18 -5.30
CA ASP A 307 -7.31 -21.61 -3.94
C ASP A 307 -6.39 -22.27 -2.89
N THR A 308 -5.26 -22.86 -3.28
CA THR A 308 -4.40 -23.64 -2.37
C THR A 308 -3.08 -22.97 -1.99
N THR A 309 -2.84 -21.69 -2.30
CA THR A 309 -1.60 -21.04 -1.85
C THR A 309 -1.71 -19.72 -1.10
N LEU A 310 -2.78 -18.95 -1.20
CA LEU A 310 -2.99 -17.75 -0.38
C LEU A 310 -4.49 -17.40 -0.37
N SER A 311 -5.29 -18.08 0.47
CA SER A 311 -6.73 -17.84 0.54
C SER A 311 -7.11 -17.09 1.81
N SER A 312 -7.67 -15.89 1.62
CA SER A 312 -9.01 -15.55 2.09
C SER A 312 -9.60 -14.46 1.19
N SER A 313 -10.82 -14.70 0.69
CA SER A 313 -11.59 -13.80 -0.17
C SER A 313 -12.72 -13.08 0.60
N ASP A 314 -13.09 -11.92 0.02
CA ASP A 314 -14.38 -11.21 -0.03
C ASP A 314 -15.09 -10.65 1.22
N ALA A 315 -15.16 -9.30 1.25
CA ALA A 315 -16.42 -8.54 1.41
C ALA A 315 -16.22 -7.02 1.13
N ASN A 316 -16.67 -6.51 -0.02
CA ASN A 316 -17.75 -5.50 -0.15
C ASN A 316 -17.76 -4.76 -1.50
N SER A 317 -18.89 -4.90 -2.19
CA SER A 317 -19.37 -4.04 -3.28
C SER A 317 -20.15 -2.85 -2.71
N GLY A 318 -19.90 -1.64 -3.21
CA GLY A 318 -20.66 -0.44 -2.85
C GLY A 318 -20.30 0.79 -3.69
N ALA A 319 -20.98 0.90 -4.84
CA ALA A 319 -21.29 2.05 -5.70
C ALA A 319 -20.51 3.39 -5.61
N SER A 320 -20.06 3.82 -6.80
CA SER A 320 -19.80 5.20 -7.26
C SER A 320 -21.06 6.09 -7.22
N VAL A 321 -20.89 7.43 -7.14
CA VAL A 321 -21.50 8.47 -8.04
C VAL A 321 -21.39 9.91 -7.45
N LEU A 322 -20.95 10.85 -8.32
CA LEU A 322 -20.91 12.35 -8.33
C LEU A 322 -19.77 13.08 -7.57
N GLU A 323 -18.79 13.72 -8.26
CA GLU A 323 -18.79 14.99 -9.08
C GLU A 323 -18.75 16.27 -8.21
N ASN A 324 -18.11 17.41 -8.52
CA ASN A 324 -17.36 17.95 -9.66
C ASN A 324 -16.65 19.27 -9.22
N ILE A 325 -15.81 19.84 -10.10
CA ILE A 325 -15.30 21.25 -10.20
C ILE A 325 -13.78 21.48 -9.93
N SER A 326 -13.07 21.51 -11.06
CA SER A 326 -12.10 22.52 -11.57
C SER A 326 -10.84 22.92 -10.79
N GLY A 327 -9.70 22.62 -11.43
CA GLY A 327 -8.42 23.32 -11.30
C GLY A 327 -7.51 22.95 -12.47
N SER A 328 -7.46 23.82 -13.48
CA SER A 328 -6.71 23.66 -14.73
C SER A 328 -5.20 23.81 -14.49
N GLU A 329 -4.47 22.70 -14.53
CA GLU A 329 -3.11 22.59 -15.07
C GLU A 329 -3.03 21.21 -15.74
N CYS A 330 -2.81 21.18 -17.06
CA CYS A 330 -2.87 19.98 -17.90
C CYS A 330 -1.69 19.05 -17.58
N ARG A 331 -1.83 18.19 -16.57
CA ARG A 331 -0.92 17.06 -16.38
C ARG A 331 -1.37 15.94 -17.32
N PHE A 332 -0.43 15.45 -18.13
CA PHE A 332 -0.62 14.29 -18.99
C PHE A 332 -1.07 13.10 -18.14
N ASP A 333 -2.29 12.62 -18.36
CA ASP A 333 -2.83 11.45 -17.68
C ASP A 333 -2.34 10.20 -18.43
N GLU A 334 -1.18 9.69 -18.00
CA GLU A 334 -0.49 8.56 -18.63
C GLU A 334 -1.39 7.33 -18.82
N VAL A 335 -2.31 7.07 -17.89
CA VAL A 335 -3.18 5.90 -17.95
C VAL A 335 -4.34 6.15 -18.90
N ALA A 336 -4.95 7.34 -18.87
CA ALA A 336 -5.95 7.72 -19.87
C ALA A 336 -5.34 7.75 -21.29
N ALA A 337 -4.07 8.15 -21.42
CA ALA A 337 -3.34 8.08 -22.68
C ALA A 337 -3.13 6.63 -23.13
N ILE A 338 -2.73 5.72 -22.23
CA ILE A 338 -2.59 4.29 -22.55
C ILE A 338 -3.93 3.66 -22.96
N ASP A 339 -5.01 3.95 -22.24
CA ASP A 339 -6.35 3.46 -22.56
C ASP A 339 -6.85 4.04 -23.90
N SER A 340 -6.54 5.31 -24.18
CA SER A 340 -6.86 5.96 -25.45
C SER A 340 -6.07 5.35 -26.61
N ILE A 341 -4.76 5.12 -26.46
CA ILE A 341 -3.93 4.42 -27.45
C ILE A 341 -4.51 3.03 -27.71
N LYS A 342 -4.88 2.29 -26.65
CA LYS A 342 -5.48 0.96 -26.75
C LYS A 342 -6.78 0.99 -27.55
N ALA A 343 -7.68 1.92 -27.24
CA ALA A 343 -8.96 2.08 -27.95
C ALA A 343 -8.77 2.51 -29.42
N MET A 344 -7.82 3.40 -29.70
CA MET A 344 -7.51 3.86 -31.05
C MET A 344 -6.96 2.73 -31.92
N ILE A 345 -6.06 1.91 -31.38
CA ILE A 345 -5.54 0.72 -32.05
C ILE A 345 -6.66 -0.27 -32.35
N GLN A 346 -7.52 -0.58 -31.36
CA GLN A 346 -8.67 -1.47 -31.56
C GLN A 346 -9.64 -0.94 -32.62
N SER A 347 -9.69 0.38 -32.81
CA SER A 347 -10.48 1.05 -33.83
C SER A 347 -9.78 1.15 -35.20
N GLY A 348 -8.57 0.59 -35.33
CA GLY A 348 -7.82 0.51 -36.59
C GLY A 348 -7.00 1.75 -36.96
N HIS A 349 -6.80 2.71 -36.05
CA HIS A 349 -5.97 3.89 -36.31
C HIS A 349 -4.52 3.48 -36.56
N THR A 350 -3.76 4.16 -37.41
CA THR A 350 -2.31 3.98 -37.61
C THR A 350 -1.50 4.68 -36.51
N ASN A 351 -0.20 4.40 -36.40
CA ASN A 351 0.63 5.04 -35.38
C ASN A 351 0.74 6.55 -35.59
N ASP A 352 0.89 7.00 -36.84
CA ASP A 352 0.88 8.42 -37.17
C ASP A 352 -0.40 9.12 -36.71
N GLN A 353 -1.55 8.44 -36.82
CA GLN A 353 -2.84 8.97 -36.35
C GLN A 353 -2.89 9.05 -34.83
N ILE A 354 -2.38 8.04 -34.13
CA ILE A 354 -2.32 8.00 -32.66
C ILE A 354 -1.37 9.08 -32.13
N LEU A 355 -0.19 9.23 -32.73
CA LEU A 355 0.78 10.26 -32.38
C LEU A 355 0.21 11.66 -32.59
N ALA A 356 -0.44 11.89 -33.73
CA ALA A 356 -1.03 13.19 -34.06
C ALA A 356 -2.22 13.54 -33.16
N GLU A 357 -3.10 12.58 -32.85
CA GLU A 357 -4.33 12.84 -32.10
C GLU A 357 -4.10 12.96 -30.60
N LEU A 358 -3.08 12.29 -30.07
CA LEU A 358 -2.67 12.41 -28.66
C LEU A 358 -1.54 13.41 -28.45
N GLU A 359 -1.14 14.13 -29.48
CA GLU A 359 -0.03 15.11 -29.49
C GLU A 359 1.28 14.52 -28.93
N LEU A 360 1.56 13.26 -29.23
CA LEU A 360 2.74 12.53 -28.77
C LEU A 360 3.93 12.72 -29.72
N GLU A 361 5.14 12.75 -29.16
CA GLU A 361 6.36 12.78 -29.95
C GLU A 361 6.63 11.44 -30.66
N ALA A 362 7.35 11.48 -31.79
CA ALA A 362 7.72 10.28 -32.55
C ALA A 362 8.52 9.24 -31.73
N LEU A 363 9.13 9.66 -30.62
CA LEU A 363 9.79 8.76 -29.66
C LEU A 363 8.81 7.77 -28.99
N ALA A 364 7.50 8.05 -29.01
CA ALA A 364 6.46 7.17 -28.51
C ALA A 364 6.02 6.09 -29.53
N GLU A 365 6.42 6.21 -30.80
CA GLU A 365 6.05 5.26 -31.87
C GLU A 365 6.41 3.79 -31.53
N PRO A 366 7.59 3.46 -30.96
CA PRO A 366 7.92 2.10 -30.56
C PRO A 366 7.02 1.55 -29.44
N ALA A 367 6.42 2.42 -28.62
CA ALA A 367 5.46 2.00 -27.61
C ALA A 367 4.08 1.70 -28.24
N ILE A 368 3.66 2.47 -29.24
CA ILE A 368 2.39 2.31 -29.97
C ILE A 368 2.41 1.07 -30.87
N ASP A 369 3.48 0.88 -31.66
CA ASP A 369 3.68 -0.31 -32.51
C ASP A 369 3.51 -1.59 -31.73
N GLU A 370 4.06 -1.60 -30.51
CA GLU A 370 4.02 -2.79 -29.70
C GLU A 370 2.69 -2.95 -28.97
N LEU A 371 2.03 -1.89 -28.51
CA LEU A 371 0.63 -1.98 -28.06
C LEU A 371 -0.28 -2.58 -29.15
N ARG A 372 -0.02 -2.26 -30.43
CA ARG A 372 -0.76 -2.80 -31.58
C ARG A 372 -0.56 -4.29 -31.79
N SER A 373 0.69 -4.73 -31.80
CA SER A 373 1.04 -6.15 -31.90
C SER A 373 0.32 -7.00 -30.86
N ILE A 374 0.00 -6.44 -29.70
CA ILE A 374 -0.61 -7.16 -28.58
C ILE A 374 -2.12 -7.23 -28.62
N ILE A 375 -2.76 -6.15 -29.05
CA ILE A 375 -4.20 -6.18 -29.30
C ILE A 375 -4.53 -7.21 -30.39
N GLU A 376 -3.70 -7.30 -31.44
CA GLU A 376 -3.86 -8.28 -32.50
C GLU A 376 -3.68 -9.73 -32.01
N MET A 377 -2.83 -9.95 -31.00
CA MET A 377 -2.66 -11.26 -30.34
C MET A 377 -3.79 -11.60 -29.33
N GLU A 378 -4.55 -10.63 -28.85
CA GLU A 378 -5.71 -10.85 -27.97
C GLU A 378 -6.98 -11.23 -28.75
N GLY A 379 -7.07 -10.81 -30.02
CA GLY A 379 -8.21 -11.05 -30.91
C GLY A 379 -8.11 -12.31 -31.79
N SER A 380 -7.00 -13.04 -31.74
CA SER A 380 -6.73 -14.29 -32.48
C SER A 380 -6.79 -15.49 -31.55
#